data_AF-F2NV37-F1
#
_entry.id   AF-F2NV37-F1
#
_cell.length_a   1.000
_cell.length_b   1.000
_cell.length_c   1.000
_cell.angle_alpha   90.00
_cell.angle_beta   90.00
_cell.angle_gamma   90.00
#
_symmetry.space_group_name_H-M   'P 1'
#
loop_
_entity.id
_entity.type
_entity.pdbx_description
1 polymer ?
#
loop_
_entity_poly.entity_id
_entity_poly.type
_entity_poly.pdbx_seq_one_letter_code
_entity_poly.pdbx_strand_id
1 'polypeptide(L)'
;MTGDDSKTIEYKLSFSANGGTGEMESITKEENEKINLPAVKFSRTGFEFLNWNTVADGSGTSYADSAEFIFNADTTLHAQWKEKKAAPSNPENPTQPQNP
;
A
#
# COMPACT_ATOMS: atom_id res chain seq x y z
N MET A 1 -24.87 -38.44 -16.25
CA MET A 1 -24.58 -37.56 -15.11
C MET A 1 -23.30 -36.84 -15.45
N THR A 2 -23.37 -35.60 -15.92
CA THR A 2 -22.18 -34.75 -16.09
C THR A 2 -22.20 -33.76 -14.94
N GLY A 3 -21.72 -34.21 -13.79
CA GLY A 3 -21.34 -33.30 -12.72
C GLY A 3 -20.07 -32.61 -13.17
N ASP A 4 -20.21 -31.47 -13.84
CA ASP A 4 -19.14 -30.50 -13.88
C ASP A 4 -19.16 -29.81 -12.51
N ASP A 5 -18.59 -30.49 -11.52
CA ASP A 5 -18.22 -29.89 -10.25
C ASP A 5 -17.04 -28.95 -10.52
N SER A 6 -17.32 -27.84 -11.20
CA SER A 6 -16.37 -26.75 -11.37
C SER A 6 -15.99 -26.26 -9.98
N LYS A 7 -14.86 -26.77 -9.47
CA LYS A 7 -14.30 -26.35 -8.19
C LYS A 7 -13.89 -24.89 -8.34
N THR A 8 -14.63 -23.98 -7.71
CA THR A 8 -14.20 -22.60 -7.55
C THR A 8 -12.83 -22.60 -6.88
N ILE A 9 -11.84 -22.03 -7.58
CA ILE A 9 -10.52 -21.77 -7.01
C ILE A 9 -10.57 -20.36 -6.45
N GLU A 10 -10.38 -20.23 -5.15
CA GLU A 10 -10.27 -18.96 -4.46
C GLU A 10 -8.81 -18.68 -4.09
N TYR A 11 -8.45 -17.40 -4.16
CA TYR A 11 -7.16 -16.90 -3.70
C TYR A 11 -7.35 -15.77 -2.70
N LYS A 12 -6.33 -15.56 -1.88
CA LYS A 12 -6.30 -14.50 -0.86
C LYS A 12 -5.32 -13.40 -1.23
N LEU A 13 -5.84 -12.17 -1.28
CA LEU A 13 -5.07 -10.94 -1.32
C LEU A 13 -4.87 -10.41 0.10
N SER A 14 -3.61 -10.28 0.51
CA SER A 14 -3.21 -9.72 1.81
C SER A 14 -2.49 -8.38 1.63
N PHE A 15 -2.50 -7.54 2.66
CA PHE A 15 -1.88 -6.22 2.64
C PHE A 15 -0.82 -6.10 3.73
N SER A 16 0.39 -5.67 3.35
CA SER A 16 1.49 -5.42 4.27
C SER A 16 1.76 -3.92 4.37
N ALA A 17 1.82 -3.42 5.61
CA ALA A 17 2.18 -2.02 5.87
C ALA A 17 3.63 -1.69 5.48
N ASN A 18 4.49 -2.71 5.31
CA ASN A 18 5.87 -2.59 4.83
C ASN A 18 6.68 -1.46 5.51
N GLY A 19 6.79 -1.55 6.84
CA GLY A 19 7.42 -0.53 7.69
C GLY A 19 6.50 0.62 8.13
N GLY A 20 5.24 0.63 7.67
CA GLY A 20 4.16 1.43 8.26
C GLY A 20 3.48 0.74 9.45
N THR A 21 2.40 1.35 9.92
CA THR A 21 1.53 0.89 11.01
C THR A 21 0.06 0.88 10.57
N GLY A 22 -0.76 0.12 11.29
CA GLY A 22 -2.19 -0.08 10.99
C GLY A 22 -2.47 -1.50 10.52
N GLU A 23 -3.74 -1.79 10.26
CA GLU A 23 -4.25 -3.10 9.85
C GLU A 23 -5.24 -2.95 8.69
N MET A 24 -5.25 -3.94 7.80
CA MET A 24 -6.20 -4.05 6.70
C MET A 24 -6.64 -5.51 6.56
N GLU A 25 -7.94 -5.71 6.39
CA GLU A 25 -8.52 -7.03 6.15
C GLU A 25 -8.03 -7.61 4.81
N SER A 26 -7.77 -8.90 4.80
CA SER A 26 -7.52 -9.62 3.55
C SER A 26 -8.79 -9.77 2.73
N ILE A 27 -8.64 -9.88 1.41
CA ILE A 27 -9.72 -10.11 0.47
C ILE A 27 -9.56 -11.51 -0.13
N THR A 28 -10.59 -12.33 -0.05
CA THR A 28 -10.64 -13.65 -0.72
C THR A 28 -11.61 -13.58 -1.88
N LYS A 29 -11.17 -13.95 -3.08
CA LYS A 29 -11.97 -13.92 -4.31
C LYS A 29 -11.66 -15.11 -5.21
N GLU A 30 -12.56 -15.37 -6.16
CA GLU A 30 -12.32 -16.39 -7.18
C GLU A 30 -11.14 -16.01 -8.07
N GLU A 31 -10.48 -17.01 -8.65
CA GLU A 31 -9.40 -16.80 -9.61
C GLU A 31 -9.83 -15.86 -10.75
N ASN A 32 -8.96 -14.91 -11.09
CA ASN A 32 -9.18 -13.92 -12.16
C ASN A 32 -10.35 -12.95 -11.90
N GLU A 33 -10.92 -12.94 -10.69
CA GLU A 33 -11.90 -11.93 -10.33
C GLU A 33 -11.23 -10.55 -10.23
N LYS A 34 -11.92 -9.57 -10.80
CA LYS A 34 -11.50 -8.17 -10.82
C LYS A 34 -12.08 -7.44 -9.63
N ILE A 35 -11.22 -6.78 -8.87
CA ILE A 35 -11.62 -5.95 -7.73
C ILE A 35 -11.04 -4.54 -7.84
N ASN A 36 -11.61 -3.62 -7.07
CA ASN A 36 -10.93 -2.38 -6.70
C ASN A 36 -10.22 -2.60 -5.37
N LEU A 37 -8.95 -2.21 -5.29
CA LEU A 37 -8.23 -2.23 -4.03
C LEU A 37 -8.94 -1.32 -3.01
N PRO A 38 -9.03 -1.71 -1.73
CA PRO A 38 -9.51 -0.82 -0.70
C PRO A 38 -8.54 0.37 -0.53
N ALA A 39 -9.07 1.52 -0.15
CA ALA A 39 -8.25 2.67 0.21
C ALA A 39 -7.23 2.29 1.29
N VAL A 40 -5.98 2.74 1.13
CA VAL A 40 -4.92 2.46 2.10
C VAL A 40 -5.31 2.94 3.50
N LYS A 41 -5.23 2.05 4.49
CA LYS A 41 -5.44 2.37 5.91
C LYS A 41 -4.17 2.39 6.74
N PHE A 42 -3.04 2.08 6.11
CA PHE A 42 -1.74 2.17 6.75
C PHE A 42 -1.24 3.60 6.82
N SER A 43 -0.41 3.86 7.83
CA SER A 43 0.28 5.14 7.99
C SER A 43 1.76 4.90 8.29
N ARG A 44 2.61 5.86 7.94
CA ARG A 44 4.02 5.82 8.31
C ARG A 44 4.51 7.23 8.62
N THR A 45 4.91 7.47 9.87
CA THR A 45 5.33 8.80 10.35
C THR A 45 6.49 9.33 9.51
N GLY A 46 6.34 10.55 8.97
CA GLY A 46 7.34 11.17 8.09
C GLY A 46 7.25 10.74 6.62
N PHE A 47 6.30 9.88 6.25
CA PHE A 47 6.14 9.39 4.89
C PHE A 47 4.71 9.58 4.37
N GLU A 48 4.56 9.62 3.05
CA GLU A 48 3.32 9.54 2.30
C GLU A 48 3.24 8.19 1.59
N PHE A 49 2.05 7.60 1.53
CA PHE A 49 1.82 6.39 0.74
C PHE A 49 2.01 6.73 -0.74
N LEU A 50 2.80 5.91 -1.44
CA LEU A 50 3.11 6.11 -2.85
C LEU A 50 2.28 5.18 -3.75
N ASN A 51 2.33 3.88 -3.48
CA ASN A 51 1.61 2.84 -4.22
C ASN A 51 1.64 1.51 -3.45
N TRP A 52 0.85 0.54 -3.90
CA TRP A 52 1.00 -0.86 -3.57
C TRP A 52 1.99 -1.52 -4.52
N ASN A 53 2.86 -2.43 -4.04
CA ASN A 53 3.76 -3.20 -4.88
C ASN A 53 3.69 -4.70 -4.56
N THR A 54 3.85 -5.56 -5.57
CA THR A 54 3.85 -7.02 -5.39
C THR A 54 5.10 -7.55 -4.67
N VAL A 55 6.15 -6.74 -4.55
CA VAL A 55 7.38 -7.05 -3.83
C VAL A 55 7.69 -5.95 -2.81
N ALA A 56 8.11 -6.33 -1.60
CA ALA A 56 8.35 -5.42 -0.49
C ALA A 56 9.39 -4.32 -0.80
N ASP A 57 10.40 -4.62 -1.62
CA ASP A 57 11.46 -3.69 -2.01
C ASP A 57 11.08 -2.73 -3.16
N GLY A 58 9.88 -2.88 -3.73
CA GLY A 58 9.38 -2.04 -4.82
C GLY A 58 9.80 -2.50 -6.22
N SER A 59 10.55 -3.59 -6.37
CA SER A 59 10.98 -4.13 -7.68
C SER A 59 9.87 -4.80 -8.49
N GLY A 60 8.73 -5.08 -7.85
CA GLY A 60 7.56 -5.69 -8.46
C GLY A 60 6.66 -4.69 -9.21
N THR A 61 5.45 -5.13 -9.50
CA THR A 61 4.45 -4.31 -10.19
C THR A 61 3.77 -3.35 -9.21
N SER A 62 3.70 -2.08 -9.59
CA SER A 62 3.10 -1.02 -8.78
C SER A 62 1.64 -0.76 -9.15
N TYR A 63 0.79 -0.58 -8.14
CA TYR A 63 -0.64 -0.30 -8.27
C TYR A 63 -1.00 0.92 -7.43
N ALA A 64 -1.75 1.85 -8.00
CA ALA A 64 -2.22 3.03 -7.27
C ALA A 64 -3.23 2.64 -6.16
N ASP A 65 -3.50 3.59 -5.26
CA ASP A 65 -4.60 3.42 -4.32
C ASP A 65 -5.93 3.31 -5.06
N SER A 66 -6.83 2.44 -4.58
CA SER A 66 -8.12 2.14 -5.24
C SER A 66 -8.04 1.63 -6.69
N ALA A 67 -6.85 1.24 -7.17
CA ALA A 67 -6.66 0.72 -8.51
C ALA A 67 -7.45 -0.59 -8.72
N GLU A 68 -7.77 -0.84 -9.99
CA GLU A 68 -8.29 -2.14 -10.40
C GLU A 68 -7.18 -3.19 -10.32
N PHE A 69 -7.49 -4.35 -9.75
CA PHE A 69 -6.53 -5.42 -9.52
C PHE A 69 -7.19 -6.79 -9.79
N ILE A 70 -6.43 -7.67 -10.44
CA ILE A 70 -6.82 -9.06 -10.72
C ILE A 70 -5.69 -9.93 -10.21
N PHE A 71 -6.02 -11.01 -9.52
CA PHE A 71 -5.06 -11.97 -9.02
C PHE A 71 -5.56 -13.40 -9.22
N ASN A 72 -4.60 -14.30 -9.42
CA ASN A 72 -4.81 -15.72 -9.71
C ASN A 72 -3.89 -16.60 -8.86
N ALA A 73 -3.41 -16.05 -7.74
CA ALA A 73 -2.64 -16.73 -6.73
C ALA A 73 -2.75 -15.92 -5.42
N ASP A 74 -2.48 -16.57 -4.29
CA ASP A 74 -2.32 -15.87 -3.02
C ASP A 74 -1.25 -14.79 -3.19
N THR A 75 -1.65 -13.54 -2.96
CA THR A 75 -0.82 -12.36 -3.26
C THR A 75 -0.73 -11.49 -2.03
N THR A 76 0.43 -10.92 -1.76
CA THR A 76 0.58 -9.86 -0.76
C THR A 76 1.01 -8.57 -1.46
N LEU A 77 0.24 -7.50 -1.27
CA LEU A 77 0.62 -6.16 -1.70
C LEU A 77 1.29 -5.42 -0.55
N HIS A 78 2.44 -4.83 -0.85
CA HIS A 78 3.28 -4.10 0.10
C HIS A 78 3.16 -2.61 -0.14
N ALA A 79 2.82 -1.85 0.90
CA ALA A 79 2.77 -0.41 0.81
C ALA A 79 4.17 0.16 0.53
N GLN A 80 4.29 1.00 -0.49
CA GLN A 80 5.49 1.76 -0.78
C GLN A 80 5.32 3.18 -0.26
N TRP A 81 6.41 3.72 0.27
CA TRP A 81 6.40 4.96 1.02
C TRP A 81 7.41 5.93 0.43
N LYS A 82 7.02 7.19 0.35
CA LYS A 82 7.92 8.29 -0.02
C LYS A 82 8.06 9.23 1.17
N GLU A 83 9.27 9.68 1.46
CA GLU A 83 9.49 10.66 2.52
C GLU A 83 8.70 11.94 2.23
N LYS A 84 7.91 12.37 3.21
CA LYS A 84 7.38 13.73 3.21
C LYS A 84 8.59 14.63 3.37
N LYS A 85 8.91 15.43 2.36
CA LYS A 85 9.89 16.50 2.54
C LYS A 85 9.39 17.34 3.70
N ALA A 86 10.20 17.46 4.76
CA ALA A 86 9.98 18.51 5.72
C ALA A 86 9.95 19.83 4.94
N ALA A 87 8.99 20.72 5.24
CA ALA A 87 9.22 22.12 4.93
C ALA A 87 10.63 22.46 5.44
N PRO A 88 11.49 23.16 4.68
CA PRO A 88 12.82 23.46 5.15
C PRO A 88 12.68 24.07 6.55
N SER A 89 13.21 23.36 7.55
CA SER A 89 13.41 23.93 8.88
C SER A 89 14.36 25.09 8.64
N ASN A 90 13.83 26.30 8.53
CA ASN A 90 14.67 27.48 8.56
C ASN A 90 15.44 27.44 9.89
N PRO A 91 16.77 27.28 9.92
CA PRO A 91 17.51 27.39 11.17
C PRO A 91 17.64 28.85 11.64
N GLU A 92 17.18 29.84 10.88
CA GLU A 92 17.23 31.24 11.31
C GLU A 92 15.98 31.63 12.11
N ASN A 93 16.00 31.39 13.42
CA ASN A 93 15.89 32.48 14.42
C ASN A 93 16.10 31.95 15.85
N PRO A 94 17.06 32.51 16.62
CA PRO A 94 16.57 33.23 17.80
C PRO A 94 17.42 34.46 18.18
N THR A 95 16.77 35.62 18.30
CA THR A 95 17.14 36.78 19.14
C THR A 95 18.56 37.33 19.03
N GLN A 96 18.72 38.45 18.32
CA GLN A 96 19.78 39.40 18.63
C GLN A 96 19.20 40.82 18.70
N PRO A 97 19.21 41.50 19.87
CA PRO A 97 19.07 42.95 19.85
C PRO A 97 20.38 43.51 19.32
N GLN A 98 20.38 44.10 18.13
CA GLN A 98 21.45 45.00 17.73
C GLN A 98 20.94 46.43 17.78
N ASN A 99 21.12 47.03 18.95
CA ASN A 99 21.34 48.47 19.12
C ASN A 99 22.86 48.71 18.94
N PRO A 100 23.30 49.78 18.26
CA PRO A 100 23.40 51.10 18.88
C PRO A 100 22.49 52.18 18.27
#